data_AF-A0A3L7UMU8-F1
#
_entry.id   AF-A0A3L7UMU8-F1
#
_cell.length_a   1.000
_cell.length_b   1.000
_cell.length_c   1.000
_cell.angle_alpha   90.00
_cell.angle_beta   90.00
_cell.angle_gamma   90.00
#
_symmetry.space_group_name_H-M   'P 1'
#
loop_
_entity.id
_entity.type
_entity.pdbx_description
1 polymer ?
#
loop_
_entity_poly.entity_id
_entity_poly.type
_entity_poly.pdbx_seq_one_letter_code
_entity_poly.pdbx_strand_id
1 'polypeptide(L)' 'AICTVTLNPAMSLGLDHEIGLIAPGRLADLALWTDSLRVEGVWLGGRRVGNVSRYAEINAEVSPAKRIGTMSRA' A
#
# COMPACT_ATOMS: atom_id res chain seq x y z
N ALA A 1 9.42 19.01 -0.35
CA ALA A 1 9.19 18.04 -1.43
C ALA A 1 8.17 16.96 -1.02
N ILE A 2 8.35 16.22 0.09
CA ILE A 2 7.46 15.10 0.45
C ILE A 2 5.99 15.49 0.57
N CYS A 3 5.64 16.59 1.27
CA CYS A 3 4.25 17.02 1.41
C CYS A 3 3.55 17.29 0.07
N THR A 4 4.30 17.72 -0.96
CA THR A 4 3.77 17.99 -2.30
C THR A 4 3.16 16.74 -2.94
N VAL A 5 3.63 15.55 -2.57
CA VAL A 5 3.19 14.25 -3.12
C VAL A 5 2.50 13.35 -2.09
N THR A 6 2.20 13.88 -0.90
CA THR A 6 1.55 13.13 0.20
C THR A 6 0.43 13.95 0.81
N LEU A 7 0.75 14.84 1.75
CA LEU A 7 -0.23 15.61 2.52
C LEU A 7 -1.00 16.63 1.67
N ASN A 8 -0.34 17.36 0.77
CA ASN A 8 -1.01 18.42 0.00
C ASN A 8 -2.11 17.86 -0.91
N PRO A 9 -1.89 16.80 -1.71
CA PRO A 9 -2.98 16.13 -2.43
C PRO A 9 -4.08 15.59 -1.50
N ALA A 10 -3.72 15.02 -0.35
CA ALA A 10 -4.72 14.52 0.62
C ALA A 10 -5.63 15.64 1.12
N MET A 11 -5.07 16.81 1.47
CA MET A 11 -5.85 17.99 1.87
C MET A 11 -6.73 18.51 0.73
N SER A 12 -6.21 18.59 -0.50
CA SER A 12 -6.98 19.04 -1.67
C SER A 12 -8.17 18.13 -1.97
N LEU A 13 -8.10 16.86 -1.57
CA LEU A 13 -9.18 15.88 -1.72
C LEU A 13 -10.02 15.70 -0.44
N GLY A 14 -9.71 16.41 0.65
CA GLY A 14 -10.38 16.25 1.95
C GLY A 14 -10.11 14.92 2.65
N LEU A 15 -9.05 14.21 2.28
CA LEU A 15 -8.65 12.90 2.80
C LEU A 15 -7.52 12.98 3.84
N ASP A 16 -7.10 14.19 4.23
CA ASP A 16 -6.01 14.42 5.16
C ASP A 16 -6.32 13.99 6.61
N HIS A 17 -7.55 13.59 6.90
CA HIS A 17 -7.90 12.93 8.16
C HIS A 17 -7.54 11.43 8.16
N GLU A 18 -7.34 10.84 6.98
CA GLU A 18 -7.15 9.40 6.79
C GLU A 18 -5.77 9.04 6.25
N ILE A 19 -5.23 9.81 5.28
CA ILE A 19 -3.97 9.52 4.57
C ILE A 19 -3.03 10.73 4.51
N GLY A 20 -1.85 10.55 3.90
CA GLY A 20 -0.90 11.63 3.57
C GLY A 20 0.03 12.07 4.70
N LEU A 21 -0.13 11.50 5.91
CA LEU A 21 0.76 11.72 7.05
C LEU A 21 0.90 10.41 7.84
N ILE A 22 2.09 10.19 8.41
CA ILE A 22 2.31 9.13 9.39
C ILE A 22 1.89 9.65 10.76
N ALA A 23 0.70 9.26 11.22
CA ALA A 23 0.19 9.63 12.53
C ALA A 23 -0.76 8.56 13.09
N PRO A 24 -0.93 8.47 14.42
CA PRO A 24 -1.91 7.58 15.03
C PRO A 24 -3.33 7.85 14.50
N GLY A 25 -4.10 6.77 14.29
CA GLY A 25 -5.47 6.85 13.79
C GLY A 25 -5.61 7.00 12.27
N ARG A 26 -4.51 7.16 11.53
CA ARG A 26 -4.49 7.20 10.06
C ARG A 26 -4.19 5.83 9.45
N LEU A 27 -4.54 5.65 8.18
CA LEU A 27 -4.14 4.44 7.45
C LEU A 27 -2.62 4.35 7.36
N ALA A 28 -2.09 3.15 7.62
CA ALA A 28 -0.67 2.85 7.47
C ALA A 28 -0.32 2.59 5.99
N ASP A 29 -0.56 3.59 5.15
CA ASP A 29 -0.14 3.63 3.76
C ASP A 29 1.27 4.20 3.69
N LEU A 30 2.26 3.33 3.47
CA LEU A 30 3.68 3.66 3.63
C LEU A 30 4.48 3.22 2.41
N ALA A 31 5.48 4.01 2.04
CA ALA A 31 6.54 3.62 1.13
C ALA A 31 7.89 3.76 1.86
N LEU A 32 8.63 2.66 1.94
CA LEU A 32 9.99 2.62 2.49
C LEU A 32 11.00 2.82 1.36
N TRP A 33 11.95 3.72 1.56
CA TRP A 33 12.96 4.08 0.59
C TRP A 33 14.35 3.90 1.18
N THR A 34 15.30 3.47 0.36
CA THR A 34 16.74 3.56 0.68
C THR A 34 17.21 5.02 0.60
N ASP A 35 18.38 5.33 1.15
CA ASP A 35 19.06 6.63 0.98
C ASP A 35 19.31 7.01 -0.49
N SER A 36 19.39 6.01 -1.38
CA SER A 36 19.53 6.19 -2.83
C SER A 36 18.21 6.36 -3.58
N LEU A 37 17.11 6.62 -2.86
CA LEU A 37 15.76 6.80 -3.40
C LEU A 37 15.22 5.63 -4.24
N ARG A 38 15.64 4.40 -3.92
CA ARG A 38 14.96 3.17 -4.37
C ARG A 38 13.89 2.74 -3.38
N VAL A 39 12.74 2.30 -3.90
CA VAL A 39 11.66 1.73 -3.09
C VAL A 39 12.06 0.33 -2.62
N GLU A 40 11.98 0.11 -1.31
CA GLU A 40 12.30 -1.17 -0.63
C GLU A 40 11.04 -1.92 -0.18
N GLY A 41 9.95 -1.18 0.05
CA GLY A 41 8.67 -1.78 0.43
C GLY A 41 7.52 -0.80 0.34
N VAL A 42 6.31 -1.34 0.17
CA VAL A 42 5.06 -0.59 0.16
C VAL A 42 4.06 -1.30 1.07
N TRP A 43 3.29 -0.53 1.84
CA TRP A 43 2.21 -1.00 2.67
C TRP A 43 0.93 -0.23 2.33
N LEU A 44 -0.19 -0.96 2.30
CA LEU A 44 -1.54 -0.40 2.20
C LEU A 44 -2.34 -0.85 3.43
N GLY A 45 -2.83 0.10 4.23
CA GLY A 45 -3.52 -0.17 5.48
C GLY A 45 -2.72 -1.07 6.43
N GLY A 46 -1.39 -0.94 6.44
CA GLY A 46 -0.48 -1.76 7.24
C GLY A 46 -0.17 -3.15 6.68
N ARG A 47 -0.72 -3.53 5.51
CA ARG A 47 -0.39 -4.79 4.83
C ARG A 47 0.68 -4.57 3.78
N ARG A 48 1.76 -5.35 3.85
CA ARG A 48 2.85 -5.28 2.88
C ARG A 48 2.39 -5.77 1.51
N VAL A 49 2.69 -5.01 0.46
CA VAL A 49 2.40 -5.38 -0.93
C VAL A 49 3.53 -6.26 -1.46
N GLY A 50 3.18 -7.39 -2.09
CA GLY A 50 4.14 -8.41 -2.52
C GLY A 50 4.78 -8.17 -3.89
N ASN A 51 4.07 -7.56 -4.83
CA ASN A 51 4.54 -7.34 -6.21
C ASN A 51 4.63 -5.84 -6.51
N VAL A 52 5.70 -5.24 -5.97
CA VAL A 52 6.01 -3.82 -6.14
C VAL A 52 7.05 -3.72 -7.25
N SER A 53 6.66 -3.16 -8.41
CA SER A 53 7.61 -2.91 -9.50
C SER A 53 8.66 -1.89 -9.06
N ARG A 54 9.73 -1.73 -9.85
CA ARG A 54 10.83 -0.78 -9.58
C ARG A 54 10.35 0.67 -9.37
N TYR A 55 9.14 1.01 -9.83
CA TYR A 55 8.51 2.33 -9.68
C TYR A 55 7.37 2.36 -8.66
N ALA A 56 7.26 1.33 -7.82
CA ALA A 56 6.12 1.11 -6.94
C ALA A 56 4.78 0.90 -7.65
N GLU A 57 4.79 0.46 -8.92
CA GLU A 57 3.56 0.00 -9.55
C GLU A 57 3.18 -1.34 -8.93
N ILE A 58 1.94 -1.44 -8.48
CA ILE A 58 1.40 -2.69 -7.98
C ILE A 58 0.92 -3.49 -9.17
N ASN A 59 1.69 -4.50 -9.58
CA ASN A 59 1.20 -5.48 -10.54
C ASN A 59 0.25 -6.39 -9.78
N ALA A 60 -1.03 -6.07 -9.81
CA ALA A 60 -2.07 -6.89 -9.24
C ALA A 60 -2.23 -8.19 -10.06
N GLU A 61 -1.33 -9.15 -9.86
CA GLU A 61 -1.74 -10.54 -10.00
C GLU A 61 -2.65 -10.86 -8.82
N VAL A 62 -3.95 -10.70 -9.05
CA VAL A 62 -4.97 -11.19 -8.12
C VAL A 62 -4.86 -12.70 -8.11
N SER A 63 -4.19 -13.25 -7.08
CA SER A 63 -4.13 -14.69 -6.87
C SER A 63 -5.57 -15.23 -6.78
N PRO A 64 -5.99 -16.15 -7.65
CA PRO A 64 -7.34 -16.68 -7.59
C PRO A 64 -7.51 -17.35 -6.23
N ALA A 65 -8.60 -16.98 -5.53
CA ALA A 65 -8.95 -17.50 -4.23
C ALA A 65 -8.73 -19.03 -4.17
N LYS A 66 -7.97 -19.48 -3.16
CA LYS A 66 -7.70 -20.89 -2.87
C LYS A 66 -9.03 -21.65 -2.86
N ARG A 67 -9.29 -22.46 -3.89
CA ARG A 67 -10.49 -23.29 -3.99
C ARG A 67 -10.47 -24.26 -2.81
N ILE A 68 -11.36 -24.03 -1.84
CA ILE A 68 -11.60 -24.95 -0.73
C ILE A 68 -12.07 -26.27 -1.34
N GLY A 69 -11.27 -27.31 -1.14
CA GLY A 69 -11.47 -28.62 -1.73
C GLY A 69 -12.84 -29.20 -1.37
N THR A 70 -13.50 -29.75 -2.39
CA THR A 70 -14.70 -30.57 -2.32
C THR A 70 -14.56 -31.63 -1.22
N MET A 71 -15.49 -31.63 -0.26
CA MET A 71 -15.69 -32.77 0.63
C MET A 71 -16.19 -33.96 -0.21
N SER A 72 -15.33 -34.95 -0.42
CA SER A 72 -15.74 -36.28 -0.87
C SER A 72 -16.31 -37.02 0.33
N ARG A 73 -17.63 -37.22 0.34
CA ARG A 73 -18.28 -38.22 1.20
C ARG A 73 -18.01 -39.59 0.60
N ALA A 74 -17.32 -40.43 1.36
CA ALA A 74 -17.39 -41.88 1.29
C ALA A 74 -17.76 -42.39 2.69
#